data_AF-A0A7S1U8Y5-F1
#
_entry.id   AF-A0A7S1U8Y5-F1
#
_cell.length_a   1.000
_cell.length_b   1.000
_cell.length_c   1.000
_cell.angle_alpha   90.00
_cell.angle_beta   90.00
_cell.angle_gamma   90.00
#
_symmetry.space_group_name_H-M   'P 1'
#
loop_
_entity.id
_entity.type
_entity.pdbx_description
1 polymer ?
#
loop_
_entity_poly.entity_id
_entity_poly.type
_entity_poly.pdbx_seq_one_letter_code
_entity_poly.pdbx_strand_id
1 'polypeptide(L)'
;MKDTRSSPWGPRTNITSGEESGPFVLFDAHNDNAVITSTFSNFMTGSQTAVTDQSGYITVGLGLLGSVLSVPPGYSLKFISVLGDGVTDAVLNWGKIMRAQYGKSAVAGYERDISLRYLGYATDNGAYYYYHTEDGVNYEETLEDVHDYAEKIGVPYKYILIDSWWYLKGAGSGVKDWTEQPDVFPSGFQASLSLSLSLSLSPKDRKS
;
A
#
# COMPACT_ATOMS: atom_id res chain seq x y z
N MET A 1 -10.89 -2.06 -0.76
CA MET A 1 -10.76 -0.62 -0.44
C MET A 1 -11.56 -0.33 0.84
N LYS A 2 -10.99 -0.67 2.01
CA LYS A 2 -11.64 -0.52 3.35
C LYS A 2 -11.04 0.66 4.15
N ASP A 3 -10.12 1.42 3.57
CA ASP A 3 -9.19 2.24 4.35
C ASP A 3 -9.38 3.76 4.19
N THR A 4 -10.26 4.21 3.30
CA THR A 4 -10.65 5.63 3.29
C THR A 4 -11.80 5.82 4.29
N ARG A 5 -11.47 6.30 5.49
CA ARG A 5 -12.45 6.69 6.49
C ARG A 5 -12.63 8.20 6.44
N SER A 6 -13.86 8.65 6.23
CA SER A 6 -14.25 10.04 6.50
C SER A 6 -15.13 10.06 7.74
N SER A 7 -15.03 11.10 8.54
CA SER A 7 -15.87 11.31 9.71
C SER A 7 -16.01 12.80 9.96
N PRO A 8 -17.18 13.29 10.41
CA PRO A 8 -17.34 14.68 10.78
C PRO A 8 -16.31 15.11 11.82
N TRP A 9 -15.88 16.36 11.74
CA TRP A 9 -15.07 16.97 12.78
C TRP A 9 -15.93 17.18 14.04
N GLY A 10 -15.52 16.59 15.16
CA GLY A 10 -16.26 16.65 16.43
C GLY A 10 -15.73 15.67 17.47
N PRO A 11 -16.36 15.54 18.65
CA PRO A 11 -15.84 14.75 19.78
C PRO A 11 -15.59 13.26 19.51
N ARG A 12 -16.03 12.75 18.35
CA ARG A 12 -15.81 11.37 17.88
C ARG A 12 -14.84 11.28 16.69
N THR A 13 -14.18 12.38 16.32
CA THR A 13 -13.16 12.37 15.28
C THR A 13 -12.06 11.40 15.69
N ASN A 14 -11.81 10.44 14.82
CA ASN A 14 -10.74 9.49 14.97
C ASN A 14 -9.77 9.67 13.81
N ILE A 15 -8.54 10.08 14.13
CA ILE A 15 -7.44 10.12 13.18
C ILE A 15 -6.55 8.93 13.51
N THR A 16 -6.24 8.10 12.51
CA THR A 16 -5.36 6.94 12.71
C THR A 16 -4.00 7.40 13.25
N SER A 17 -3.51 6.66 14.25
CA SER A 17 -2.30 6.95 15.02
C SER A 17 -1.38 5.74 15.05
N GLY A 18 -0.15 5.90 15.52
CA GLY A 18 0.77 4.78 15.65
C GLY A 18 1.26 4.29 14.30
N GLU A 19 1.48 2.99 14.19
CA GLU A 19 1.98 2.34 12.96
C GLU A 19 0.98 2.42 11.79
N GLU A 20 -0.29 2.68 12.08
CA GLU A 20 -1.35 2.92 11.09
C GLU A 20 -1.50 4.40 10.72
N SER A 21 -0.66 5.28 11.26
CA SER A 21 -0.69 6.69 10.91
C SER A 21 -0.23 6.91 9.48
N GLY A 22 -0.77 7.96 8.87
CA GLY A 22 -0.46 8.33 7.50
C GLY A 22 -1.03 9.70 7.17
N PRO A 23 -0.89 10.16 5.92
CA PRO A 23 -1.47 11.43 5.50
C PRO A 23 -2.97 11.48 5.80
N PHE A 24 -3.44 12.57 6.41
CA PHE A 24 -4.87 12.81 6.62
C PHE A 24 -5.27 14.15 6.00
N VAL A 25 -6.54 14.25 5.61
CA VAL A 25 -7.09 15.46 4.98
C VAL A 25 -8.23 15.99 5.84
N LEU A 26 -8.16 17.27 6.19
CA LEU A 26 -9.27 18.03 6.73
C LEU A 26 -9.86 18.87 5.61
N PHE A 27 -11.17 18.91 5.49
CA PHE A 27 -11.86 19.66 4.45
C PHE A 27 -13.18 20.19 5.01
N ASP A 28 -13.64 21.31 4.47
CA ASP A 28 -14.95 21.85 4.84
C ASP A 28 -16.10 21.04 4.23
N ALA A 29 -17.33 21.28 4.70
CA ALA A 29 -18.50 20.51 4.28
C ALA A 29 -18.84 20.68 2.78
N HIS A 30 -18.39 21.78 2.17
CA HIS A 30 -18.60 22.06 0.74
C HIS A 30 -17.45 21.54 -0.12
N ASN A 31 -16.36 21.09 0.50
CA ASN A 31 -15.10 20.69 -0.14
C ASN A 31 -14.48 21.84 -0.97
N ASP A 32 -14.68 23.09 -0.53
CA ASP A 32 -14.08 24.26 -1.18
C ASP A 32 -12.63 24.44 -0.70
N ASN A 33 -12.36 24.12 0.58
CA ASN A 33 -11.05 24.19 1.18
C ASN A 33 -10.66 22.84 1.77
N ALA A 34 -9.41 22.42 1.52
CA ALA A 34 -8.83 21.26 2.16
C ALA A 34 -7.39 21.52 2.59
N VAL A 35 -6.98 20.85 3.67
CA VAL A 35 -5.58 20.76 4.11
C VAL A 35 -5.21 19.29 4.29
N ILE A 36 -4.18 18.84 3.60
CA ILE A 36 -3.54 17.55 3.84
C ILE A 36 -2.34 17.74 4.73
N THR A 37 -2.21 16.90 5.76
CA THR A 37 -1.07 16.89 6.67
C THR A 37 -0.43 15.51 6.70
N SER A 38 0.90 15.45 6.67
CA SER A 38 1.66 14.20 6.76
C SER A 38 3.04 14.41 7.38
N THR A 39 3.70 13.31 7.73
CA THR A 39 5.16 13.28 7.90
C THR A 39 5.85 13.72 6.59
N PHE A 40 6.96 14.44 6.73
CA PHE A 40 7.79 14.98 5.64
C PHE A 40 9.25 14.56 5.75
N SER A 41 9.59 13.78 6.76
CA SER A 41 10.84 13.03 6.89
C SER A 41 10.62 11.88 7.86
N ASN A 42 11.53 10.91 7.88
CA ASN A 42 11.52 9.80 8.85
C ASN A 42 10.13 9.16 9.02
N PHE A 43 9.53 8.77 7.89
CA PHE A 43 8.13 8.32 7.80
C PHE A 43 7.77 7.23 8.79
N MET A 44 8.68 6.28 9.01
CA MET A 44 8.46 5.10 9.85
C MET A 44 8.48 5.39 11.35
N THR A 45 8.90 6.59 11.77
CA THR A 45 8.98 6.98 13.18
C THR A 45 8.10 8.16 13.54
N GLY A 46 7.56 8.87 12.54
CA GLY A 46 6.56 9.91 12.74
C GLY A 46 5.16 9.32 12.91
N SER A 47 4.36 9.99 13.72
CA SER A 47 2.98 9.61 14.04
C SER A 47 2.16 10.86 14.30
N GLN A 48 0.84 10.66 14.34
CA GLN A 48 -0.13 11.64 14.76
C GLN A 48 -1.06 11.08 15.84
N THR A 49 -1.76 11.97 16.53
CA THR A 49 -2.86 11.64 17.44
C THR A 49 -3.88 12.76 17.44
N ALA A 50 -5.15 12.44 17.71
CA ALA A 50 -6.20 13.42 17.93
C ALA A 50 -6.66 13.34 19.39
N VAL A 51 -6.65 14.48 20.09
CA VAL A 51 -7.12 14.58 21.48
C VAL A 51 -8.24 15.61 21.53
N THR A 52 -9.38 15.23 22.10
CA THR A 52 -10.48 16.15 22.39
C THR A 52 -10.39 16.56 23.85
N ASP A 53 -10.33 17.87 24.13
CA ASP A 53 -10.33 18.38 25.50
C ASP A 53 -11.74 18.38 26.13
N GLN A 54 -11.82 18.77 27.41
CA GLN A 54 -13.10 18.84 28.14
C GLN A 54 -14.09 19.87 27.56
N SER A 55 -13.61 20.84 26.78
CA SER A 55 -14.42 21.86 26.12
C SER A 55 -14.87 21.43 24.73
N GLY A 56 -14.44 20.25 24.26
CA GLY A 56 -14.75 19.73 22.92
C GLY A 56 -13.80 20.22 21.82
N TYR A 57 -12.72 20.93 22.15
CA TYR A 57 -11.71 21.31 21.17
C TYR A 57 -10.84 20.11 20.82
N ILE A 58 -10.65 19.89 19.53
CA ILE A 58 -9.83 18.80 19.01
C ILE A 58 -8.47 19.36 18.64
N THR A 59 -7.43 18.79 19.23
CA THR A 59 -6.04 19.08 18.90
C THR A 59 -5.43 17.88 18.19
N VAL A 60 -4.78 18.13 17.05
CA VAL A 60 -3.97 17.11 16.37
C VAL A 60 -2.52 17.28 16.79
N GLY A 61 -1.98 16.29 17.49
CA GLY A 61 -0.56 16.20 17.82
C GLY A 61 0.20 15.49 16.72
N LEU A 62 1.31 16.07 16.28
CA LEU A 62 2.25 15.48 15.32
C LEU A 62 3.58 15.25 16.03
N GLY A 63 4.12 14.04 15.99
CA GLY A 63 5.32 13.72 16.74
C GLY A 63 5.89 12.34 16.44
N LEU A 64 6.72 11.84 17.35
CA LEU A 64 7.26 10.49 17.26
C LEU A 64 6.21 9.45 17.65
N LEU A 65 6.36 8.23 17.11
CA LEU A 65 5.67 7.06 17.63
C LEU A 65 5.94 6.90 19.13
N GLY A 66 4.89 6.60 19.90
CA GLY A 66 5.00 6.39 21.35
C GLY A 66 5.85 5.17 21.74
N SER A 67 6.11 4.26 20.79
CA SER A 67 7.00 3.10 20.97
C SER A 67 8.49 3.44 20.88
N VAL A 68 8.86 4.68 20.48
CA VAL A 68 10.26 5.11 20.40
C VAL A 68 10.85 5.23 21.80
N LEU A 69 11.84 4.38 22.10
CA LEU A 69 12.48 4.32 23.43
C LEU A 69 13.57 5.38 23.63
N SER A 70 14.21 5.85 22.55
CA SER A 70 15.24 6.88 22.60
C SER A 70 15.36 7.62 21.28
N VAL A 71 15.79 8.88 21.33
CA VAL A 71 16.01 9.73 20.17
C VAL A 71 17.51 10.06 20.10
N PRO A 72 18.23 9.66 19.04
CA PRO A 72 19.65 9.92 18.95
C PRO A 72 19.94 11.42 18.76
N PRO A 73 21.11 11.92 19.22
CA PRO A 73 21.52 13.30 18.97
C PRO A 73 21.49 13.64 17.48
N GLY A 74 20.96 14.82 17.14
CA GLY A 74 20.88 15.30 15.76
C GLY A 74 19.70 14.74 14.93
N TYR A 75 18.85 13.89 15.51
CA TYR A 75 17.63 13.44 14.86
C TYR A 75 16.67 14.61 14.57
N SER A 76 16.03 14.62 13.39
CA SER A 76 15.06 15.63 12.98
C SER A 76 13.85 15.00 12.31
N LEU A 77 12.66 15.25 12.86
CA LEU A 77 11.38 14.88 12.25
C LEU A 77 10.70 16.13 11.70
N LYS A 78 10.22 16.04 10.47
CA LYS A 78 9.51 17.13 9.78
C LYS A 78 8.11 16.69 9.43
N PHE A 79 7.19 17.63 9.43
CA PHE A 79 5.83 17.48 8.96
C PHE A 79 5.55 18.54 7.90
N ILE A 80 4.55 18.29 7.07
CA ILE A 80 4.07 19.23 6.06
C ILE A 80 2.56 19.31 6.13
N SER A 81 2.03 20.51 5.96
CA SER A 81 0.61 20.76 5.72
C SER A 81 0.47 21.54 4.42
N VAL A 82 -0.39 21.07 3.52
CA VAL A 82 -0.59 21.65 2.18
C VAL A 82 -2.06 21.97 2.00
N LEU A 83 -2.34 23.23 1.71
CA LEU A 83 -3.68 23.71 1.37
C LEU A 83 -3.99 23.43 -0.10
N GLY A 84 -5.27 23.25 -0.41
CA GLY A 84 -5.77 23.20 -1.77
C GLY A 84 -7.25 23.52 -1.87
N ASP A 85 -7.66 23.80 -3.10
CA ASP A 85 -9.04 24.07 -3.47
C ASP A 85 -9.80 22.73 -3.56
N GLY A 86 -10.24 22.26 -2.39
CA GLY A 86 -10.80 20.94 -2.17
C GLY A 86 -9.78 19.81 -2.07
N VAL A 87 -10.26 18.62 -1.69
CA VAL A 87 -9.44 17.45 -1.36
C VAL A 87 -8.52 17.05 -2.52
N THR A 88 -9.03 17.04 -3.76
CA THR A 88 -8.25 16.62 -4.93
C THR A 88 -7.04 17.52 -5.15
N ASP A 89 -7.23 18.84 -5.13
CA ASP A 89 -6.13 19.78 -5.34
C ASP A 89 -5.09 19.69 -4.22
N ALA A 90 -5.55 19.62 -2.96
CA ALA A 90 -4.66 19.46 -1.80
C ALA A 90 -3.78 18.20 -1.91
N VAL A 91 -4.36 17.04 -2.26
CA VAL A 91 -3.63 15.77 -2.44
C VAL A 91 -2.64 15.85 -3.60
N LEU A 92 -3.04 16.44 -4.74
CA LEU A 92 -2.15 16.57 -5.90
C LEU A 92 -0.98 17.51 -5.63
N ASN A 93 -1.23 18.63 -4.94
CA ASN A 93 -0.20 19.60 -4.55
C ASN A 93 0.77 18.99 -3.53
N TRP A 94 0.25 18.29 -2.52
CA TRP A 94 1.09 17.53 -1.58
C TRP A 94 1.95 16.49 -2.29
N GLY A 95 1.36 15.68 -3.17
CA GLY A 95 2.10 14.67 -3.92
C GLY A 95 3.19 15.28 -4.81
N LYS A 96 2.94 16.46 -5.40
CA LYS A 96 3.93 17.22 -6.17
C LYS A 96 5.10 17.67 -5.30
N ILE A 97 4.82 18.22 -4.12
CA ILE A 97 5.86 18.67 -3.17
C ILE A 97 6.69 17.49 -2.68
N MET A 98 6.05 16.37 -2.29
CA MET A 98 6.73 15.14 -1.88
C MET A 98 7.67 14.63 -2.97
N ARG A 99 7.18 14.52 -4.20
CA ARG A 99 8.00 14.08 -5.33
C ARG A 99 9.19 15.00 -5.58
N ALA A 100 8.98 16.31 -5.53
CA ALA A 100 10.06 17.28 -5.69
C ALA A 100 11.12 17.15 -4.58
N GLN A 101 10.69 17.06 -3.31
CA GLN A 101 11.57 16.92 -2.15
C GLN A 101 12.48 15.68 -2.24
N TYR A 102 11.95 14.56 -2.76
CA TYR A 102 12.65 13.28 -2.81
C TYR A 102 13.20 12.92 -4.19
N GLY A 103 13.22 13.87 -5.12
CA GLY A 103 13.74 13.65 -6.47
C GLY A 103 13.02 12.54 -7.24
N LYS A 104 11.72 12.36 -7.01
CA LYS A 104 10.90 11.34 -7.66
C LYS A 104 10.15 11.94 -8.85
N SER A 105 10.17 11.26 -9.99
CA SER A 105 9.37 11.64 -11.16
C SER A 105 8.05 10.86 -11.15
N ALA A 106 6.93 11.58 -11.37
CA ALA A 106 5.62 10.94 -11.51
C ALA A 106 5.59 9.99 -12.72
N VAL A 107 6.16 10.45 -13.84
CA VAL A 107 6.25 9.67 -15.08
C VAL A 107 7.12 8.44 -14.87
N ALA A 108 8.30 8.60 -14.26
CA ALA A 108 9.19 7.46 -14.02
C ALA A 108 8.56 6.44 -13.04
N GLY A 109 7.78 6.91 -12.06
CA GLY A 109 7.03 6.03 -11.16
C GLY A 109 6.02 5.19 -11.93
N TYR A 110 5.18 5.83 -12.74
CA TYR A 110 4.23 5.14 -13.62
C TYR A 110 4.91 4.17 -14.58
N GLU A 111 5.99 4.59 -15.25
CA GLU A 111 6.69 3.77 -16.23
C GLU A 111 7.34 2.52 -15.63
N ARG A 112 7.84 2.63 -14.39
CA ARG A 112 8.53 1.54 -13.68
C ARG A 112 7.57 0.59 -12.95
N ASP A 113 6.36 1.03 -12.66
CA ASP A 113 5.39 0.24 -11.90
C ASP A 113 4.41 -0.48 -12.86
N ILE A 114 4.64 -1.79 -13.01
CA ILE A 114 3.79 -2.63 -13.86
C ILE A 114 2.33 -2.66 -13.39
N SER A 115 2.09 -2.47 -12.08
CA SER A 115 0.73 -2.47 -11.51
C SER A 115 -0.08 -1.24 -11.88
N LEU A 116 0.58 -0.14 -12.23
CA LEU A 116 -0.07 1.08 -12.70
C LEU A 116 -0.35 1.06 -14.20
N ARG A 117 0.32 0.19 -14.95
CA ARG A 117 0.31 0.19 -16.43
C ARG A 117 -0.54 -0.90 -17.04
N TYR A 118 -0.69 -2.00 -16.33
CA TYR A 118 -1.30 -3.21 -16.88
C TYR A 118 -2.36 -3.76 -15.95
N LEU A 119 -3.29 -4.51 -16.52
CA LEU A 119 -4.18 -5.35 -15.74
C LEU A 119 -3.36 -6.50 -15.13
N GLY A 120 -3.55 -6.76 -13.84
CA GLY A 120 -2.98 -7.92 -13.17
C GLY A 120 -4.01 -8.69 -12.39
N TYR A 121 -3.65 -9.91 -12.03
CA TYR A 121 -4.46 -10.80 -11.20
C TYR A 121 -3.94 -10.75 -9.76
N ALA A 122 -4.81 -10.48 -8.78
CA ALA A 122 -4.41 -10.36 -7.38
C ALA A 122 -4.92 -11.53 -6.55
N THR A 123 -4.05 -12.07 -5.69
CA THR A 123 -4.35 -13.17 -4.76
C THR A 123 -4.55 -12.71 -3.31
N ASP A 124 -4.60 -11.39 -3.09
CA ASP A 124 -4.77 -10.75 -1.77
C ASP A 124 -6.15 -11.07 -1.13
N ASN A 125 -6.28 -10.76 0.14
CA ASN A 125 -7.48 -10.90 0.95
C ASN A 125 -8.73 -10.36 0.25
N GLY A 126 -9.68 -11.26 0.00
CA GLY A 126 -10.93 -10.97 -0.71
C GLY A 126 -10.90 -11.22 -2.21
N ALA A 127 -9.76 -11.66 -2.77
CA ALA A 127 -9.74 -12.33 -4.08
C ALA A 127 -10.59 -13.61 -4.04
N TYR A 128 -10.86 -14.20 -5.22
CA TYR A 128 -11.50 -15.51 -5.30
C TYR A 128 -10.56 -16.50 -4.59
N TYR A 129 -9.50 -17.03 -5.20
CA TYR A 129 -8.59 -18.05 -4.63
C TYR A 129 -7.80 -17.71 -3.33
N TYR A 130 -8.22 -16.73 -2.53
CA TYR A 130 -7.68 -16.45 -1.21
C TYR A 130 -7.87 -17.65 -0.27
N TYR A 131 -6.76 -18.26 0.17
CA TYR A 131 -6.75 -19.48 1.00
C TYR A 131 -7.61 -20.63 0.43
N HIS A 132 -7.74 -20.73 -0.89
CA HIS A 132 -8.39 -21.87 -1.53
C HIS A 132 -7.89 -22.15 -2.95
N THR A 133 -7.95 -23.42 -3.33
CA THR A 133 -7.63 -23.93 -4.65
C THR A 133 -8.90 -24.25 -5.44
N GLU A 134 -8.75 -24.57 -6.72
CA GLU A 134 -9.76 -25.36 -7.42
C GLU A 134 -9.87 -26.77 -6.84
N ASP A 135 -10.99 -27.44 -7.13
CA ASP A 135 -11.29 -28.75 -6.56
C ASP A 135 -10.30 -29.82 -7.07
N GLY A 136 -9.56 -30.42 -6.14
CA GLY A 136 -8.69 -31.57 -6.42
C GLY A 136 -7.30 -31.21 -6.98
N VAL A 137 -6.95 -29.93 -7.02
CA VAL A 137 -5.63 -29.45 -7.48
C VAL A 137 -4.95 -28.61 -6.41
N ASN A 138 -3.63 -28.43 -6.54
CA ASN A 138 -2.85 -27.54 -5.69
C ASN A 138 -2.92 -26.08 -6.18
N TYR A 139 -2.27 -25.15 -5.47
CA TYR A 139 -2.35 -23.74 -5.85
C TYR A 139 -1.51 -23.36 -7.08
N GLU A 140 -0.42 -24.08 -7.35
CA GLU A 140 0.36 -23.92 -8.57
C GLU A 140 -0.54 -24.24 -9.78
N GLU A 141 -1.17 -25.41 -9.77
CA GLU A 141 -2.13 -25.85 -10.80
C GLU A 141 -3.32 -24.88 -10.91
N THR A 142 -3.87 -24.41 -9.78
CA THR A 142 -4.95 -23.41 -9.77
C THR A 142 -4.55 -22.11 -10.49
N LEU A 143 -3.33 -21.62 -10.28
CA LEU A 143 -2.86 -20.39 -10.94
C LEU A 143 -2.53 -20.59 -12.42
N GLU A 144 -2.09 -21.79 -12.80
CA GLU A 144 -1.96 -22.20 -14.20
C GLU A 144 -3.33 -22.21 -14.90
N ASP A 145 -4.36 -22.78 -14.26
CA ASP A 145 -5.73 -22.80 -14.79
C ASP A 145 -6.33 -21.39 -14.94
N VAL A 146 -6.06 -20.49 -13.97
CA VAL A 146 -6.45 -19.07 -14.06
C VAL A 146 -5.79 -18.39 -15.26
N HIS A 147 -4.50 -18.63 -15.47
CA HIS A 147 -3.77 -18.09 -16.62
C HIS A 147 -4.33 -18.63 -17.94
N ASP A 148 -4.47 -19.95 -18.06
CA ASP A 148 -4.92 -20.61 -19.28
C ASP A 148 -6.35 -20.21 -19.65
N TYR A 149 -7.22 -20.07 -18.65
CA TYR A 149 -8.54 -19.52 -18.84
C TYR A 149 -8.49 -18.07 -19.32
N ALA A 150 -7.68 -17.21 -18.70
CA ALA A 150 -7.53 -15.81 -19.08
C ALA A 150 -7.06 -15.67 -20.54
N GLU A 151 -6.06 -16.44 -20.95
CA GLU A 151 -5.59 -16.51 -22.34
C GLU A 151 -6.72 -16.96 -23.29
N LYS A 152 -7.44 -18.03 -22.93
CA LYS A 152 -8.56 -18.56 -23.73
C LYS A 152 -9.66 -17.53 -23.97
N ILE A 153 -9.98 -16.70 -22.97
CA ILE A 153 -11.04 -15.68 -23.09
C ILE A 153 -10.51 -14.28 -23.46
N GLY A 154 -9.20 -14.15 -23.67
CA GLY A 154 -8.56 -12.90 -24.10
C GLY A 154 -8.48 -11.82 -23.02
N VAL A 155 -8.36 -12.20 -21.74
CA VAL A 155 -8.11 -11.27 -20.63
C VAL A 155 -6.60 -11.08 -20.46
N PRO A 156 -6.04 -9.89 -20.72
CA PRO A 156 -4.61 -9.71 -20.88
C PRO A 156 -3.91 -9.37 -19.56
N TYR A 157 -3.93 -10.29 -18.58
CA TYR A 157 -3.14 -10.11 -17.36
C TYR A 157 -1.64 -10.01 -17.72
N LYS A 158 -0.92 -9.06 -17.12
CA LYS A 158 0.53 -8.89 -17.32
C LYS A 158 1.37 -9.14 -16.09
N TYR A 159 0.71 -9.37 -14.95
CA TYR A 159 1.35 -9.77 -13.71
C TYR A 159 0.34 -10.47 -12.82
N ILE A 160 0.86 -11.25 -11.88
CA ILE A 160 0.12 -11.80 -10.75
C ILE A 160 0.72 -11.20 -9.48
N LEU A 161 -0.13 -10.66 -8.60
CA LEU A 161 0.26 -10.31 -7.24
C LEU A 161 0.10 -11.56 -6.37
N ILE A 162 1.23 -12.06 -5.88
CA ILE A 162 1.33 -13.17 -4.95
C ILE A 162 1.28 -12.60 -3.53
N ASP A 163 0.20 -12.89 -2.80
CA ASP A 163 0.03 -12.43 -1.42
C ASP A 163 0.94 -13.22 -0.46
N SER A 164 0.60 -13.27 0.82
CA SER A 164 1.45 -13.75 1.89
C SER A 164 1.21 -15.22 2.27
N TRP A 165 0.15 -15.85 1.75
CA TRP A 165 -0.36 -17.14 2.23
C TRP A 165 0.29 -18.36 1.59
N TRP A 166 1.27 -18.14 0.73
CA TRP A 166 2.17 -19.12 0.14
C TRP A 166 3.36 -19.46 1.04
N TYR A 167 3.59 -18.60 2.03
CA TYR A 167 4.76 -18.60 2.89
C TYR A 167 4.43 -19.10 4.29
N LEU A 168 5.45 -19.61 4.99
CA LEU A 168 5.30 -20.10 6.35
C LEU A 168 4.85 -18.96 7.29
N LYS A 169 3.75 -19.18 8.01
CA LYS A 169 3.22 -18.22 8.98
C LYS A 169 3.85 -18.37 10.37
N GLY A 170 4.05 -17.25 11.04
CA GLY A 170 4.55 -17.14 12.40
C GLY A 170 3.51 -16.61 13.38
N ALA A 171 4.00 -16.04 14.49
CA ALA A 171 3.14 -15.39 15.47
C ALA A 171 2.32 -14.25 14.83
N GLY A 172 1.04 -14.16 15.18
CA GLY A 172 0.14 -13.13 14.65
C GLY A 172 -0.18 -13.26 13.15
N SER A 173 -0.01 -14.45 12.56
CA SER A 173 -0.25 -14.72 11.13
C SER A 173 0.67 -13.96 10.16
N GLY A 174 1.72 -13.31 10.67
CA GLY A 174 2.76 -12.70 9.84
C GLY A 174 3.58 -13.75 9.11
N VAL A 175 4.16 -13.39 7.96
CA VAL A 175 5.12 -14.26 7.27
C VAL A 175 6.36 -14.39 8.15
N LYS A 176 6.72 -15.63 8.47
CA LYS A 176 7.91 -15.98 9.27
C LYS A 176 9.11 -16.24 8.38
N ASP A 177 8.87 -16.91 7.26
CA ASP A 177 9.90 -17.30 6.31
C ASP A 177 9.39 -16.99 4.90
N TRP A 178 10.16 -16.22 4.14
CA TRP A 178 9.84 -15.83 2.76
C TRP A 178 10.31 -16.87 1.73
N THR A 179 10.68 -18.06 2.20
CA THR A 179 10.93 -19.23 1.35
C THR A 179 9.60 -19.85 0.95
N GLU A 180 9.47 -20.15 -0.35
CA GLU A 180 8.33 -20.87 -0.90
C GLU A 180 8.18 -22.25 -0.25
N GLN A 181 6.94 -22.63 0.01
CA GLN A 181 6.60 -23.92 0.59
C GLN A 181 6.43 -24.96 -0.53
N PRO A 182 7.26 -26.01 -0.62
CA PRO A 182 7.20 -26.98 -1.73
C PRO A 182 5.88 -27.77 -1.79
N ASP A 183 5.13 -27.84 -0.71
CA ASP A 183 3.79 -28.42 -0.65
C ASP A 183 2.69 -27.49 -1.19
N VAL A 184 2.99 -26.20 -1.33
CA VAL A 184 2.09 -25.17 -1.89
C VAL A 184 2.44 -24.88 -3.36
N PHE A 185 3.74 -24.78 -3.67
CA PHE A 185 4.30 -24.55 -5.00
C PHE A 185 5.42 -25.59 -5.28
N PRO A 186 5.07 -26.82 -5.69
CA PRO A 186 6.03 -27.89 -5.94
C PRO A 186 7.18 -27.56 -6.88
N SER A 187 6.94 -26.76 -7.93
CA SER A 187 7.99 -26.37 -8.88
C SER A 187 8.74 -25.09 -8.48
N GLY A 188 8.28 -24.43 -7.41
CA GLY A 188 8.76 -23.13 -6.97
C GLY A 188 8.28 -21.97 -7.87
N PHE A 189 8.25 -20.75 -7.34
CA PHE A 189 7.68 -19.60 -8.03
C PHE A 189 8.34 -19.32 -9.37
N GLN A 190 9.66 -19.46 -9.46
CA GLN A 190 10.36 -19.10 -10.69
C GLN A 190 9.98 -20.02 -11.86
N ALA A 191 9.79 -21.32 -11.63
CA ALA A 191 9.40 -22.24 -12.71
C ALA A 191 7.94 -22.01 -13.11
N SER A 192 7.04 -21.94 -12.12
CA SER A 192 5.60 -21.87 -12.36
C SER A 192 5.13 -20.50 -12.84
N LEU A 193 5.74 -19.41 -12.37
CA LEU A 193 5.43 -18.04 -12.82
C LEU A 193 6.08 -17.70 -14.16
N SER A 194 7.10 -18.45 -14.59
CA SER A 194 7.66 -18.32 -15.94
C SER A 194 6.74 -18.93 -17.00
N LEU A 195 5.97 -19.98 -16.65
CA LEU A 195 4.95 -20.57 -17.53
C LEU A 195 3.70 -19.67 -17.63
N SER A 196 3.24 -19.10 -16.53
CA SER A 196 1.92 -18.43 -16.40
C SER A 196 1.91 -16.92 -16.67
N LEU A 197 3.02 -16.31 -17.13
CA LEU A 197 3.04 -14.86 -17.36
C LEU A 197 3.44 -14.43 -18.76
N SER A 198 3.90 -15.35 -19.62
CA SER A 198 4.47 -15.05 -20.94
C SER A 198 5.30 -13.74 -20.96
N LEU A 199 5.98 -13.45 -19.84
CA LEU A 199 6.73 -12.22 -19.62
C LEU A 199 8.05 -12.37 -20.37
N SER A 200 8.00 -12.05 -21.66
CA SER A 200 9.18 -11.58 -22.38
C SER A 200 9.62 -10.27 -21.72
N LEU A 201 10.37 -10.37 -20.61
CA LEU A 201 11.15 -9.23 -20.13
C LEU A 201 12.19 -8.95 -21.20
N SER A 202 11.92 -7.93 -22.02
CA SER A 202 12.90 -7.47 -22.98
C SER A 202 14.17 -7.10 -22.20
N PRO A 203 15.37 -7.32 -22.76
CA PRO A 203 16.62 -7.00 -22.06
C PRO A 203 16.75 -5.54 -21.58
N LYS A 204 15.87 -4.63 -22.03
CA LYS A 204 15.87 -3.22 -21.61
C LYS A 204 15.25 -2.99 -20.22
N ASP A 205 14.45 -3.94 -19.72
CA ASP A 205 13.74 -3.81 -18.44
C ASP A 205 14.59 -4.33 -17.25
N ARG A 206 15.76 -4.91 -17.54
CA ARG A 206 16.80 -5.29 -16.58
C ARG A 206 17.85 -4.20 -16.45
N LYS A 207 17.54 -3.08 -15.81
CA LYS A 207 18.59 -2.20 -15.27
C LYS A 207 18.29 -1.80 -13.82
N SER A 208 19.34 -2.02 -13.02
CA SER A 208 19.53 -1.83 -11.58
C SER A 208 18.84 -0.64 -10.94
#